data_AF-A0A9E3X4N7-F1
#
_entry.id   AF-A0A9E3X4N7-F1
#
_cell.length_a   1.000
_cell.length_b   1.000
_cell.length_c   1.000
_cell.angle_alpha   90.00
_cell.angle_beta   90.00
_cell.angle_gamma   90.00
#
_symmetry.space_group_name_H-M   'P 1'
#
loop_
_entity.id
_entity.type
_entity.pdbx_description
1 polymer ?
#
loop_
_entity_poly.entity_id
_entity_poly.type
_entity_poly.pdbx_seq_one_letter_code
_entity_poly.pdbx_strand_id
1 'polypeptide(L)'
;TEMPLAEVTMRAVGWVETGTRLAVSTVAAVDKLGEPVTLMGASGLITVTGQPNGDVNCDLQVDQHDVDLILQYDVGLAAMDQHCPPAAQMLFFPQCDVNGDGHCDLRDAQQLRR
;
A
#
# COMPACT_ATOMS: atom_id res chain seq x y z
N THR A 1 -2.33 -10.91 7.92
CA THR A 1 -2.00 -12.05 7.04
C THR A 1 -0.87 -11.60 6.13
N GLU A 2 0.27 -12.29 6.10
CA GLU A 2 1.38 -11.89 5.22
C GLU A 2 1.02 -12.18 3.76
N MET A 3 1.16 -11.20 2.87
CA MET A 3 0.91 -11.38 1.43
C MET A 3 2.26 -11.35 0.69
N PRO A 4 2.67 -12.43 0.01
CA PRO A 4 3.94 -12.47 -0.70
C PRO A 4 3.92 -11.49 -1.89
N LEU A 5 4.91 -10.59 -1.94
CA LEU A 5 5.00 -9.58 -3.00
C LEU A 5 5.52 -10.15 -4.33
N ALA A 6 6.47 -11.08 -4.29
CA ALA A 6 7.04 -11.73 -5.47
C ALA A 6 7.79 -13.02 -5.08
N GLU A 7 7.86 -13.97 -6.02
CA GLU A 7 8.75 -15.12 -5.95
C GLU A 7 9.97 -14.87 -6.85
N VAL A 8 11.18 -14.97 -6.29
CA VAL A 8 12.43 -14.78 -7.04
C VAL A 8 13.17 -16.11 -7.12
N THR A 9 13.21 -16.70 -8.31
CA THR A 9 13.98 -17.93 -8.57
C THR A 9 15.36 -17.56 -9.10
N MET A 10 16.41 -18.16 -8.54
CA MET A 10 17.78 -17.99 -9.00
C MET A 10 18.41 -19.33 -9.41
N ARG A 11 19.21 -19.31 -10.47
CA ARG A 11 20.04 -20.45 -10.89
C ARG A 11 21.51 -20.08 -10.75
N ALA A 12 22.20 -20.75 -9.83
CA ALA A 12 23.65 -20.65 -9.73
C ALA A 12 24.32 -21.44 -10.87
N VAL A 13 25.29 -20.83 -11.55
CA VAL A 13 26.18 -21.49 -12.51
C VAL A 13 27.59 -21.29 -12.00
N GLY A 14 28.25 -22.36 -11.54
CA GLY A 14 29.56 -22.29 -10.90
C GLY A 14 30.28 -23.63 -10.86
N TRP A 15 31.56 -23.60 -10.49
CA TRP A 15 32.38 -24.80 -10.28
C TRP A 15 32.09 -25.42 -8.92
N VAL A 16 32.28 -26.74 -8.81
CA VAL A 16 32.10 -27.47 -7.54
C VAL A 16 32.92 -26.79 -6.44
N GLU A 17 32.31 -26.61 -5.27
CA GLU A 17 32.93 -25.98 -4.08
C GLU A 17 33.27 -24.49 -4.17
N THR A 18 32.78 -23.78 -5.20
CA THR A 18 32.88 -22.30 -5.25
C THR A 18 31.55 -21.65 -4.84
N GLY A 19 31.61 -20.61 -4.00
CA GLY A 19 30.46 -19.82 -3.58
C GLY A 19 30.70 -18.33 -3.79
N THR A 20 29.64 -17.58 -4.09
CA THR A 20 29.69 -16.11 -4.10
C THR A 20 28.62 -15.56 -3.15
N ARG A 21 28.87 -14.39 -2.58
CA ARG A 21 27.86 -13.71 -1.76
C ARG A 21 26.80 -13.11 -2.67
N LEU A 22 25.57 -13.57 -2.51
CA LEU A 22 24.41 -12.90 -3.07
C LEU A 22 23.96 -11.82 -2.08
N ALA A 23 23.92 -10.57 -2.54
CA ALA A 23 23.29 -9.48 -1.82
C ALA A 23 22.01 -9.09 -2.57
N VAL A 24 20.87 -9.22 -1.92
CA VAL A 24 19.61 -8.65 -2.41
C VAL A 24 19.51 -7.27 -1.77
N SER A 25 19.67 -6.23 -2.58
CA SER A 25 19.39 -4.85 -2.19
C SER A 25 18.06 -4.43 -2.79
N THR A 26 17.17 -3.85 -1.98
CA THR A 26 15.95 -3.20 -2.47
C THR A 26 16.34 -1.98 -3.31
N VAL A 27 15.85 -1.93 -4.56
CA VAL A 27 16.32 -0.95 -5.57
C VAL A 27 15.51 0.35 -5.53
N ALA A 28 14.21 0.25 -5.26
CA ALA A 28 13.26 1.30 -4.89
C ALA A 28 11.87 0.63 -4.88
N ALA A 29 10.93 1.13 -4.08
CA ALA A 29 9.51 0.90 -4.31
C ALA A 29 8.86 2.23 -4.63
N VAL A 30 7.87 2.19 -5.51
CA VAL A 30 6.99 3.31 -5.76
C VAL A 30 5.55 2.86 -5.56
N ASP A 31 4.67 3.78 -5.17
CA ASP A 31 3.24 3.52 -5.14
C ASP A 31 2.64 3.55 -6.56
N LYS A 32 1.31 3.45 -6.66
CA LYS A 32 0.60 3.48 -7.95
C LYS A 32 0.72 4.80 -8.71
N LEU A 33 1.15 5.87 -8.05
CA LEU A 33 1.39 7.20 -8.63
C LEU A 33 2.86 7.42 -9.02
N GLY A 34 3.74 6.48 -8.69
CA GLY A 34 5.18 6.62 -8.90
C GLY A 34 5.91 7.32 -7.76
N GLU A 35 5.24 7.59 -6.64
CA GLU A 35 5.87 8.22 -5.48
C GLU A 35 6.72 7.21 -4.69
N PRO A 36 7.94 7.58 -4.26
CA PRO A 36 8.81 6.67 -3.53
C PRO A 36 8.17 6.17 -2.23
N VAL A 37 8.17 4.86 -2.03
CA VAL A 37 7.74 4.23 -0.77
C VAL A 37 8.97 3.77 0.00
N THR A 38 8.98 4.05 1.30
CA THR A 38 10.11 3.65 2.15
C THR A 38 10.09 2.14 2.34
N LEU A 39 11.23 1.50 2.15
CA LEU A 39 11.40 0.07 2.36
C LEU A 39 12.35 -0.15 3.54
N MET A 40 11.94 -0.98 4.49
CA MET A 40 12.80 -1.46 5.57
C MET A 40 13.09 -2.95 5.34
N GLY A 41 14.34 -3.27 5.02
CA GLY A 41 14.81 -4.65 4.91
C GLY A 41 15.44 -5.12 6.22
N ALA A 42 14.93 -6.21 6.81
CA ALA A 42 15.54 -6.85 7.98
C ALA A 42 15.37 -8.37 7.92
N SER A 43 16.47 -9.11 8.08
CA SER A 43 16.45 -10.58 8.21
C SER A 43 15.72 -11.35 7.09
N GLY A 44 15.81 -10.86 5.84
CA GLY A 44 15.11 -11.48 4.70
C GLY A 44 13.64 -11.07 4.54
N LEU A 45 13.14 -10.20 5.41
CA LEU A 45 11.84 -9.53 5.27
C LEU A 45 12.04 -8.14 4.65
N ILE A 46 11.13 -7.74 3.77
CA ILE A 46 11.00 -6.37 3.28
C ILE A 46 9.67 -5.83 3.78
N THR A 47 9.72 -4.82 4.64
CA THR A 47 8.53 -4.07 5.07
C THR A 47 8.41 -2.83 4.21
N VAL A 48 7.25 -2.65 3.59
CA VAL A 48 6.88 -1.41 2.91
C VAL A 48 6.31 -0.47 3.98
N THR A 49 7.01 0.62 4.27
CA THR A 49 6.57 1.64 5.21
C THR A 49 6.06 2.85 4.41
N GLY A 50 4.76 3.06 4.45
CA GLY A 50 4.03 4.16 3.81
C GLY A 50 2.63 4.24 4.40
N GLN A 51 1.83 5.19 3.90
CA GLN A 51 0.41 5.29 4.22
C GLN A 51 -0.26 3.92 3.96
N PRO A 52 -0.94 3.31 4.95
CA PRO A 52 -1.64 2.05 4.73
C PRO A 52 -2.65 2.15 3.60
N ASN A 53 -2.84 1.08 2.82
CA ASN A 53 -3.93 1.03 1.86
C ASN A 53 -5.27 1.12 2.61
N GLY A 54 -6.12 2.07 2.23
CA GLY A 54 -7.36 2.37 2.94
C GLY A 54 -7.27 3.42 4.04
N ASP A 55 -6.08 3.95 4.36
CA ASP A 55 -5.93 5.14 5.21
C ASP A 55 -6.27 6.39 4.38
N VAL A 56 -7.55 6.73 4.34
CA VAL A 56 -8.08 7.82 3.51
C VAL A 56 -8.14 9.13 4.29
N ASN A 57 -8.00 9.08 5.62
CA ASN A 57 -7.97 10.28 6.48
C ASN A 57 -6.53 10.76 6.77
N CYS A 58 -5.54 9.97 6.38
CA CYS A 58 -4.12 10.19 6.55
C CYS A 58 -3.58 10.16 7.99
N ASP A 59 -4.17 9.36 8.88
CA ASP A 59 -3.79 9.27 10.30
C ASP A 59 -2.88 8.08 10.66
N LEU A 60 -2.45 7.31 9.64
CA LEU A 60 -1.63 6.09 9.75
C LEU A 60 -2.32 4.90 10.40
N GLN A 61 -3.64 4.98 10.61
CA GLN A 61 -4.48 3.89 11.05
C GLN A 61 -5.47 3.57 9.93
N VAL A 62 -5.92 2.32 9.90
CA VAL A 62 -7.04 1.92 9.05
C VAL A 62 -8.15 1.50 10.00
N ASP A 63 -9.13 2.36 10.16
CA ASP A 63 -10.18 2.19 11.16
C ASP A 63 -11.59 2.55 10.65
N GLN A 64 -12.55 2.68 11.57
CA GLN A 64 -13.93 2.99 11.20
C GLN A 64 -14.10 4.41 10.65
N HIS A 65 -13.20 5.35 10.94
CA HIS A 65 -13.22 6.71 10.36
C HIS A 65 -12.95 6.66 8.87
N ASP A 66 -12.01 5.83 8.41
CA ASP A 66 -11.75 5.64 6.99
C ASP A 66 -12.98 5.09 6.26
N VAL A 67 -13.59 4.05 6.86
CA VAL A 67 -14.82 3.46 6.35
C VAL A 67 -15.93 4.51 6.25
N ASP A 68 -16.12 5.33 7.29
CA ASP A 68 -17.16 6.37 7.31
C ASP A 68 -16.90 7.47 6.27
N LEU A 69 -15.63 7.82 6.02
CA LEU A 69 -15.23 8.77 4.97
C LEU A 69 -15.52 8.23 3.57
N ILE A 70 -15.19 6.96 3.30
CA ILE A 70 -15.51 6.33 2.01
C ILE A 70 -17.02 6.29 1.79
N LEU A 71 -17.80 5.92 2.81
CA LEU A 71 -19.27 5.92 2.74
C LEU A 71 -19.84 7.31 2.50
N GLN A 72 -19.31 8.34 3.18
CA GLN A 72 -19.71 9.73 2.95
C GLN A 72 -19.43 10.16 1.51
N TYR A 73 -18.29 9.78 0.95
CA TYR A 73 -17.97 10.06 -0.45
C TYR A 73 -18.89 9.32 -1.42
N ASP A 74 -19.18 8.04 -1.19
CA ASP A 74 -20.08 7.22 -2.01
C ASP A 74 -21.48 7.84 -2.14
N VAL A 75 -21.97 8.48 -1.06
CA VAL A 75 -23.25 9.20 -1.05
C VAL A 75 -23.15 10.69 -1.39
N GLY A 76 -21.97 11.19 -1.75
CA GLY A 76 -21.74 12.58 -2.18
C GLY A 76 -21.70 13.63 -1.06
N LEU A 77 -21.45 13.22 0.18
CA LEU A 77 -21.28 14.08 1.36
C LEU A 77 -19.82 14.49 1.61
N ALA A 78 -18.86 13.75 1.05
CA ALA A 78 -17.45 14.08 1.07
C ALA A 78 -16.91 14.21 -0.36
N ALA A 79 -15.80 14.93 -0.52
CA ALA A 79 -15.09 15.05 -1.79
C ALA A 79 -13.70 14.39 -1.72
N MET A 80 -13.03 14.29 -2.85
CA MET A 80 -11.68 13.76 -2.94
C MET A 80 -10.62 14.85 -2.83
N ASP A 81 -9.51 14.52 -2.20
CA ASP A 81 -8.24 15.25 -2.29
C ASP A 81 -7.15 14.32 -2.84
N GLN A 82 -6.17 14.90 -3.54
CA GLN A 82 -4.96 14.21 -4.00
C GLN A 82 -3.78 14.45 -3.06
N HIS A 83 -3.96 15.21 -1.98
CA HIS A 83 -2.93 15.50 -1.00
C HIS A 83 -3.23 14.86 0.35
N CYS A 84 -2.16 14.53 1.07
CA CYS A 84 -2.19 13.92 2.38
C CYS A 84 -1.47 14.86 3.38
N PRO A 85 -2.14 15.32 4.47
CA PRO A 85 -3.53 15.04 4.81
C PRO A 85 -4.52 15.74 3.87
N PRO A 86 -5.72 15.16 3.65
CA PRO A 86 -6.75 15.78 2.83
C PRO A 86 -7.30 17.04 3.49
N ALA A 87 -7.86 17.96 2.70
CA ALA A 87 -8.63 19.07 3.24
C ALA A 87 -9.82 18.59 4.10
N ALA A 88 -10.32 19.46 4.98
CA ALA A 88 -11.42 19.10 5.88
C ALA A 88 -12.64 18.57 5.11
N GLN A 89 -13.20 17.45 5.56
CA GLN A 89 -14.33 16.75 4.93
C GLN A 89 -14.02 16.19 3.53
N MET A 90 -12.75 15.99 3.22
CA MET A 90 -12.30 15.24 2.06
C MET A 90 -11.58 13.97 2.48
N LEU A 91 -11.53 13.00 1.56
CA LEU A 91 -10.75 11.78 1.70
C LEU A 91 -9.59 11.79 0.72
N PHE A 92 -8.48 11.15 1.10
CA PHE A 92 -7.29 11.00 0.27
C PHE A 92 -7.52 9.92 -0.79
N PHE A 93 -7.80 10.36 -2.03
CA PHE A 93 -8.18 9.49 -3.14
C PHE A 93 -7.18 8.38 -3.48
N PRO A 94 -5.86 8.62 -3.44
CA PRO A 94 -4.87 7.57 -3.71
C PRO A 94 -4.99 6.35 -2.78
N GLN A 95 -5.60 6.45 -1.61
CA GLN A 95 -5.79 5.28 -0.71
C GLN A 95 -7.21 4.73 -0.69
N CYS A 96 -8.14 5.25 -1.49
CA CYS A 96 -9.55 4.84 -1.41
C CYS A 96 -9.88 3.54 -2.16
N ASP A 97 -9.28 3.31 -3.33
CA ASP A 97 -9.51 2.09 -4.13
C ASP A 97 -8.73 0.92 -3.52
N VAL A 98 -9.29 0.37 -2.43
CA VAL A 98 -8.70 -0.72 -1.64
C VAL A 98 -8.89 -2.06 -2.36
N ASN A 99 -9.98 -2.20 -3.13
CA ASN A 99 -10.33 -3.43 -3.82
C ASN A 99 -9.68 -3.56 -5.22
N GLY A 100 -9.20 -2.45 -5.78
CA GLY A 100 -8.45 -2.40 -7.04
C GLY A 100 -9.31 -2.40 -8.31
N ASP A 101 -10.59 -2.04 -8.22
CA ASP A 101 -11.50 -1.98 -9.38
C ASP A 101 -11.54 -0.61 -10.08
N GLY A 102 -10.73 0.35 -9.60
CA GLY A 102 -10.64 1.69 -10.15
C GLY A 102 -11.75 2.63 -9.66
N HIS A 103 -12.59 2.18 -8.75
CA HIS A 103 -13.62 2.98 -8.11
C HIS A 103 -13.35 3.12 -6.61
N CYS A 104 -13.90 4.18 -6.03
CA CYS A 104 -13.87 4.45 -4.59
C CYS A 104 -15.34 4.41 -4.16
N ASP A 105 -15.81 3.28 -3.63
CA ASP A 105 -17.23 3.08 -3.31
C ASP A 105 -17.45 2.17 -2.09
N LEU A 106 -18.71 1.82 -1.82
CA LEU A 106 -19.10 0.93 -0.73
C LEU A 106 -18.29 -0.38 -0.67
N ARG A 107 -17.81 -0.90 -1.80
CA ARG A 107 -17.05 -2.16 -1.86
C ARG A 107 -15.66 -2.01 -1.22
N ASP A 108 -15.05 -0.84 -1.31
CA ASP A 108 -13.81 -0.52 -0.59
C ASP A 108 -14.04 -0.43 0.91
N ALA A 109 -15.10 0.26 1.32
CA ALA A 109 -15.53 0.32 2.72
C ALA A 109 -15.80 -1.07 3.33
N GLN A 110 -16.38 -1.99 2.55
CA GLN A 110 -16.57 -3.38 2.97
C GLN A 110 -15.26 -4.15 3.08
N GLN A 111 -14.27 -3.85 2.25
CA GLN A 111 -12.97 -4.51 2.27
C GLN A 111 -12.17 -4.14 3.53
N LEU A 112 -12.28 -2.89 4.01
CA LEU A 112 -11.61 -2.41 5.22
C LEU A 112 -12.16 -3.03 6.53
N ARG A 113 -13.39 -3.57 6.50
CA ARG A 113 -14.03 -4.19 7.67
C ARG A 113 -13.68 -5.66 7.89
N ARG A 114 -12.82 -6.26 7.06
CA ARG A 114 -12.46 -7.69 7.10
C ARG A 114 -11.14 -7.94 7.79
#